data_AF-M0JEM2-F1
#
_entry.id   AF-M0JEM2-F1
#
_cell.length_a   1.000
_cell.length_b   1.000
_cell.length_c   1.000
_cell.angle_alpha   90.00
_cell.angle_beta   90.00
_cell.angle_gamma   90.00
#
_symmetry.space_group_name_H-M   'P 1'
#
loop_
_entity.id
_entity.type
_entity.pdbx_description
1 polymer ?
#
loop_
_entity_poly.entity_id
_entity_poly.type
_entity_poly.pdbx_seq_one_letter_code
_entity_poly.pdbx_strand_id
1 'polypeptide(L)' 'MSSGELLFTVDDEEYLVGPNTSSVIPGAVPRSAENRGEVDAVGIEVFSPPRVTPPWEGDDE' A
#
# COMPACT_ATOMS: atom_id res chain seq x y z
N MET A 1 12.89 -4.68 -9.84
CA MET A 1 13.42 -3.52 -9.07
C MET A 1 12.27 -2.58 -8.79
N SER A 2 12.28 -1.85 -7.68
CA SER A 2 11.25 -0.84 -7.37
C SER A 2 11.49 0.46 -8.14
N SER A 3 10.43 1.19 -8.50
CA SER A 3 10.47 2.48 -9.22
C SER A 3 9.31 3.38 -8.81
N GLY A 4 9.36 4.66 -9.19
CA GLY A 4 8.31 5.65 -8.91
C GLY A 4 8.12 5.94 -7.42
N GLU A 5 7.11 6.75 -7.09
CA GLU A 5 6.76 7.10 -5.72
C GLU A 5 5.26 6.84 -5.49
N LEU A 6 4.90 6.36 -4.29
CA LEU A 6 3.52 6.22 -3.85
C LEU A 6 3.29 7.10 -2.63
N LEU A 7 2.20 7.86 -2.66
CA LEU A 7 1.67 8.51 -1.47
C LEU A 7 0.75 7.52 -0.76
N PHE A 8 1.19 7.04 0.39
CA PHE A 8 0.35 6.26 1.28
C PHE A 8 -0.44 7.18 2.19
N THR A 9 -1.74 6.93 2.35
CA THR A 9 -2.51 7.47 3.47
C THR A 9 -2.77 6.34 4.44
N VAL A 10 -2.35 6.49 5.69
CA VAL A 10 -2.50 5.51 6.77
C VAL A 10 -3.07 6.23 7.97
N ASP A 11 -4.28 5.86 8.41
CA ASP A 11 -4.96 6.53 9.52
C ASP A 11 -5.01 8.07 9.35
N ASP A 12 -5.41 8.50 8.15
CA ASP A 12 -5.48 9.92 7.71
C ASP A 12 -4.13 10.68 7.65
N GLU A 13 -3.00 10.01 7.88
CA GLU A 13 -1.66 10.58 7.72
C GLU A 13 -1.02 10.20 6.38
N GLU A 14 -0.39 11.17 5.71
CA GLU A 14 0.26 10.99 4.40
C GLU A 14 1.76 10.67 4.54
N TYR A 15 2.21 9.66 3.79
CA TYR A 15 3.59 9.18 3.75
C TYR A 15 4.04 8.99 2.30
N LEU A 16 5.10 9.68 1.88
CA LEU A 16 5.70 9.46 0.56
C LEU A 16 6.70 8.30 0.62
N VAL A 17 6.45 7.25 -0.16
CA VAL A 17 7.28 6.04 -0.22
C VAL A 17 7.90 5.93 -1.61
N GLY A 18 9.23 5.97 -1.66
CA GLY A 18 9.99 5.84 -2.89
C GLY A 18 10.73 4.50 -3.01
N PRO A 19 11.52 4.32 -4.09
CA PRO A 19 12.29 3.12 -4.32
C PRO A 19 13.30 2.86 -3.19
N ASN A 20 13.59 1.59 -2.92
CA ASN A 20 14.50 1.15 -1.85
C ASN A 20 14.09 1.55 -0.43
N THR A 21 12.84 1.99 -0.24
CA THR A 21 12.25 2.19 1.09
C THR A 21 11.48 0.94 1.50
N SER A 22 11.50 0.60 2.79
CA SER A 22 10.71 -0.50 3.36
C SER A 22 10.00 -0.02 4.62
N SER A 23 8.70 -0.30 4.72
CA SER A 23 7.84 0.14 5.82
C SER A 23 6.96 -1.01 6.28
N VAL A 24 6.55 -0.98 7.55
CA VAL A 24 5.58 -1.93 8.11
C VAL A 24 4.33 -1.15 8.51
N ILE A 25 3.20 -1.49 7.90
CA ILE A 25 1.90 -0.93 8.27
C ILE A 25 1.17 -1.98 9.11
N PRO A 26 0.76 -1.66 10.36
CA PRO A 26 0.03 -2.59 11.21
C PRO A 26 -1.21 -3.16 10.52
N GLY A 27 -1.59 -4.39 10.88
CA GLY A 27 -2.83 -5.01 10.39
C GLY A 27 -4.07 -4.23 10.84
N ALA A 28 -5.17 -4.38 10.10
CA ALA A 28 -6.46 -3.72 10.35
C ALA A 28 -6.46 -2.17 10.33
N VAL A 29 -5.33 -1.53 10.08
CA VAL A 29 -5.26 -0.08 9.85
C VAL A 29 -5.71 0.22 8.41
N PRO A 30 -6.76 1.06 8.23
CA PRO A 30 -7.18 1.56 6.92
C PRO A 30 -6.03 2.24 6.21
N ARG A 31 -5.85 1.92 4.94
CA ARG A 31 -4.77 2.48 4.13
C ARG A 31 -5.20 2.65 2.69
N SER A 32 -4.65 3.66 2.03
CA SER A 32 -4.69 3.81 0.57
C SER A 32 -3.28 4.08 0.06
N ALA A 33 -3.06 3.87 -1.23
CA ALA A 33 -1.84 4.24 -1.91
C ALA A 33 -2.21 4.87 -3.26
N GLU A 34 -1.61 6.03 -3.56
CA GLU A 34 -1.87 6.79 -4.77
C GLU A 34 -0.56 7.15 -5.47
N ASN A 35 -0.48 6.91 -6.79
CA ASN A 35 0.61 7.43 -7.60
C ASN A 35 0.21 8.81 -8.16
N ARG A 36 0.82 9.88 -7.63
CA ARG A 36 0.65 11.26 -8.12
C ARG A 36 1.81 11.73 -9.00
N GLY A 37 2.79 10.86 -9.28
CA GLY A 37 3.98 11.16 -10.07
C GLY A 37 3.82 10.82 -11.55
N GLU A 38 4.82 11.20 -12.35
CA GLU A 38 4.88 10.92 -13.80
C GLU A 38 5.47 9.53 -14.12
N VAL A 39 6.05 8.86 -13.12
CA VAL A 39 6.72 7.55 -13.27
C VAL A 39 5.86 6.47 -12.62
N ASP A 40 5.69 5.34 -13.30
CA ASP A 40 5.00 4.18 -12.74
C ASP A 40 5.66 3.71 -11.44
N ALA A 41 4.84 3.67 -10.39
CA ALA A 41 5.24 3.11 -9.12
C ALA A 41 5.21 1.58 -9.16
N VAL A 42 6.35 0.97 -8.87
CA VAL A 42 6.52 -0.49 -8.82
C VAL A 42 7.13 -0.86 -7.47
N GLY A 43 6.47 -1.75 -6.74
CA GLY A 43 6.88 -2.20 -5.41
C GLY A 43 6.40 -3.62 -5.10
N ILE A 44 6.75 -4.11 -3.91
CA ILE A 44 6.28 -5.40 -3.39
C ILE A 44 5.59 -5.11 -2.06
N GLU A 45 4.33 -5.51 -1.94
CA GLU A 45 3.62 -5.55 -0.66
C GLU A 45 3.53 -7.01 -0.19
N VAL A 46 3.88 -7.25 1.07
CA VAL A 46 3.87 -8.58 1.69
C VAL A 46 2.90 -8.58 2.85
N PHE A 47 1.91 -9.46 2.80
CA PHE A 47 0.96 -9.67 3.90
C PHE A 47 1.38 -10.85 4.77
N SER A 48 1.42 -10.64 6.09
CA SER A 48 1.70 -11.68 7.09
C SER A 48 0.76 -11.54 8.29
N PRO A 49 0.03 -12.61 8.68
CA PRO A 49 -0.08 -13.89 7.99
C PRO A 49 -0.69 -13.72 6.57
N PRO A 50 -0.53 -14.72 5.68
CA PRO A 50 -1.16 -14.69 4.37
C PRO A 50 -2.66 -14.42 4.50
N ARG A 51 -3.18 -13.47 3.71
CA ARG A 51 -4.61 -13.19 3.66
C ARG A 51 -5.29 -14.18 2.72
N VAL A 52 -6.40 -14.75 3.16
CA VAL A 52 -7.23 -15.67 2.35
C VAL A 52 -8.21 -14.91 1.45
N THR A 53 -8.63 -13.72 1.86
CA THR A 53 -9.58 -12.87 1.13
C THR A 53 -9.20 -11.39 1.33
N PRO A 54 -9.24 -10.56 0.28
CA PRO A 54 -9.05 -9.12 0.40
C PRO A 54 -10.27 -8.46 1.08
N PRO A 55 -10.08 -7.49 1.99
CA PRO A 55 -11.17 -6.82 2.71
C PRO A 55 -12.03 -5.86 1.86
N TRP A 56 -11.70 -5.68 0.58
CA TRP A 56 -12.41 -4.79 -0.36
C TRP A 56 -13.21 -5.56 -1.43
N GLU A 57 -13.08 -6.89 -1.49
CA GLU A 57 -14.16 -7.70 -2.03
C GLU A 57 -15.27 -7.57 -0.99
N GLY A 58 -16.35 -6.86 -1.33
CA GLY A 58 -17.52 -6.79 -0.46
C GLY A 58 -18.03 -8.20 -0.15
N ASP A 59 -18.85 -8.34 0.90
CA ASP A 59 -19.69 -9.53 0.99
C ASP A 59 -20.49 -9.59 -0.32
N ASP A 60 -20.22 -10.59 -1.18
CA ASP A 60 -21.06 -10.85 -2.35
C ASP A 60 -22.49 -11.09 -1.83
N GLU A 61 -23.37 -10.09 -1.97
CA GLU A 61 -24.82 -10.21 -1.73
C GLU A 61 -25.48 -11.11 -2.79
#